data_AF-A0A7K2XBQ5-F1
#
_entry.id   AF-A0A7K2XBQ5-F1
#
_cell.length_a   1.000
_cell.length_b   1.000
_cell.length_c   1.000
_cell.angle_alpha   90.00
_cell.angle_beta   90.00
_cell.angle_gamma   90.00
#
_symmetry.space_group_name_H-M   'P 1'
#
loop_
_entity.id
_entity.type
_entity.pdbx_description
1 polymer ?
#
loop_
_entity_poly.entity_id
_entity_poly.type
_entity_poly.pdbx_seq_one_letter_code
_entity_poly.pdbx_strand_id
1 'polypeptide(L)'
;MTTLDPRAAVDALAASRDPYLLGVRHHSPALAAVVPALLDEAGAEVVCVELPADFRPWLEHLADPETVAPVALAGAGEGGRLSFYPFADFSPELAAVRWARDRGAEVVCCDLPLSDPGWSLSGPDRDGGVDDGFDGGADGDRAAPPAGETPGRGAFAAALTAAGTGRDGE
;
A
#
# COMPACT_ATOMS: atom_id res chain seq x y z
N MET A 1 14.56 -12.34 -26.33
CA MET A 1 14.33 -11.54 -25.12
C MET A 1 14.89 -12.35 -23.95
N THR A 2 15.96 -11.90 -23.32
CA THR A 2 16.63 -12.68 -22.28
C THR A 2 15.83 -12.58 -20.99
N THR A 3 15.30 -13.71 -20.49
CA THR A 3 14.54 -13.73 -19.24
C THR A 3 15.51 -13.44 -18.09
N LEU A 4 15.31 -12.34 -17.39
CA LEU A 4 16.11 -11.99 -16.21
C LEU A 4 15.70 -12.90 -15.04
N ASP A 5 16.64 -13.27 -14.17
CA ASP A 5 16.31 -13.94 -12.91
C ASP A 5 15.53 -12.96 -12.01
N PRO A 6 14.31 -13.31 -11.53
CA PRO A 6 13.53 -12.43 -10.65
C PRO A 6 14.26 -12.02 -9.37
N ARG A 7 15.16 -12.85 -8.82
CA ARG A 7 15.92 -12.47 -7.61
C ARG A 7 16.95 -11.40 -7.94
N ALA A 8 17.78 -11.63 -8.95
CA ALA A 8 18.71 -10.61 -9.45
C ALA A 8 18.03 -9.28 -9.84
N ALA A 9 16.78 -9.32 -10.34
CA ALA A 9 15.99 -8.12 -10.62
C ALA A 9 15.64 -7.34 -9.34
N VAL A 10 15.14 -8.03 -8.30
CA VAL A 10 14.80 -7.42 -7.01
C VAL A 10 16.05 -6.90 -6.30
N ASP A 11 17.15 -7.64 -6.32
CA ASP A 11 18.42 -7.23 -5.73
C ASP A 11 18.96 -5.96 -6.41
N ALA A 12 18.84 -5.85 -7.73
CA ALA A 12 19.21 -4.65 -8.48
C ALA A 12 18.33 -3.43 -8.13
N LEU A 13 17.02 -3.62 -7.95
CA LEU A 13 16.11 -2.55 -7.51
C LEU A 13 16.41 -2.10 -6.08
N ALA A 14 16.62 -3.04 -5.15
CA ALA A 14 16.97 -2.75 -3.76
C ALA A 14 18.37 -2.10 -3.60
N ALA A 15 19.27 -2.34 -4.56
CA ALA A 15 20.56 -1.66 -4.63
C ALA A 15 20.48 -0.25 -5.24
N SER A 16 19.36 0.15 -5.85
CA SER A 16 19.22 1.43 -6.55
C SER A 16 19.36 2.63 -5.60
N ARG A 17 20.21 3.59 -5.98
CA ARG A 17 20.44 4.85 -5.27
C ARG A 17 20.13 6.09 -6.12
N ASP A 18 19.95 5.91 -7.42
CA ASP A 18 19.54 6.95 -8.37
C ASP A 18 18.61 6.32 -9.43
N PRO A 19 17.28 6.40 -9.25
CA PRO A 19 16.58 6.94 -8.08
C PRO A 19 16.78 6.05 -6.84
N TYR A 20 16.66 6.64 -5.64
CA TYR A 20 16.63 5.86 -4.39
C TYR A 20 15.26 5.19 -4.24
N LEU A 21 15.23 3.85 -4.24
CA LEU A 21 13.99 3.08 -4.24
C LEU A 21 13.68 2.53 -2.85
N LEU A 22 12.51 2.88 -2.32
CA LEU A 22 11.94 2.33 -1.10
C LEU A 22 10.79 1.39 -1.46
N GLY A 23 11.07 0.08 -1.48
CA GLY A 23 10.05 -0.94 -1.71
C GLY A 23 9.11 -1.03 -0.50
N VAL A 24 7.83 -0.72 -0.69
CA VAL A 24 6.84 -0.71 0.40
C VAL A 24 5.82 -1.85 0.30
N ARG A 25 5.19 -2.15 1.44
CA ARG A 25 3.86 -2.73 1.47
C ARG A 25 2.93 -1.64 1.99
N HIS A 26 1.81 -1.42 1.32
CA HIS A 26 0.76 -0.54 1.82
C HIS A 26 0.42 -0.91 3.27
N HIS A 27 0.14 0.09 4.09
CA HIS A 27 -0.24 -0.10 5.50
C HIS A 27 0.79 -0.84 6.37
N SER A 28 2.09 -0.86 6.00
CA SER A 28 3.14 -1.46 6.83
C SER A 28 3.60 -0.52 7.96
N PRO A 29 3.28 -0.80 9.25
CA PRO A 29 3.66 0.07 10.36
C PRO A 29 5.18 0.16 10.54
N ALA A 30 5.89 -0.94 10.25
CA ALA A 30 7.33 -1.02 10.33
C ALA A 30 8.01 -0.10 9.30
N LEU A 31 7.46 0.00 8.08
CA LEU A 31 8.00 0.89 7.05
C LEU A 31 7.58 2.34 7.30
N ALA A 32 6.32 2.61 7.67
CA ALA A 32 5.86 3.95 8.01
C ALA A 32 6.70 4.60 9.13
N ALA A 33 7.16 3.81 10.10
CA ALA A 33 8.03 4.27 11.18
C ALA A 33 9.46 4.64 10.73
N VAL A 34 9.99 4.05 9.65
CA VAL A 34 11.39 4.30 9.19
C VAL A 34 11.49 5.17 7.94
N VAL A 35 10.44 5.26 7.11
CA VAL A 35 10.43 6.09 5.89
C VAL A 35 10.89 7.53 6.15
N PRO A 36 10.40 8.26 7.19
CA PRO A 36 10.90 9.59 7.51
C PRO A 36 12.42 9.68 7.72
N ALA A 37 13.01 8.69 8.42
CA ALA A 37 14.45 8.66 8.68
C ALA A 37 15.26 8.26 7.44
N LEU A 38 14.72 7.38 6.57
CA LEU A 38 15.36 7.00 5.31
C LEU A 38 15.35 8.16 4.30
N LEU A 39 14.29 8.96 4.26
CA LEU A 39 14.20 10.16 3.43
C LEU A 39 15.12 11.28 3.95
N ASP A 40 15.28 11.40 5.28
CA ASP A 40 16.29 12.28 5.90
C ASP A 40 17.73 11.85 5.54
N GLU A 41 18.05 10.55 5.65
CA GLU A 41 19.38 10.01 5.33
C GLU A 41 19.70 10.15 3.82
N ALA A 42 18.70 10.00 2.96
CA ALA A 42 18.83 10.22 1.52
C ALA A 42 18.98 11.70 1.13
N GLY A 43 18.65 12.64 2.02
CA GLY A 43 18.62 14.07 1.72
C GLY A 43 17.60 14.42 0.63
N ALA A 44 16.42 13.78 0.63
CA ALA A 44 15.47 13.87 -0.47
C ALA A 44 14.88 15.28 -0.63
N GLU A 45 15.01 15.86 -1.82
CA GLU A 45 14.35 17.13 -2.19
C GLU A 45 13.00 16.89 -2.90
N VAL A 46 12.81 15.70 -3.46
CA VAL A 46 11.60 15.25 -4.18
C VAL A 46 11.26 13.82 -3.77
N VAL A 47 9.98 13.54 -3.55
CA VAL A 47 9.45 12.22 -3.21
C VAL A 47 8.42 11.78 -4.26
N CYS A 48 8.71 10.71 -4.98
CA CYS A 48 7.73 10.04 -5.84
C CYS A 48 6.91 9.04 -5.00
N VAL A 49 5.58 9.12 -5.06
CA VAL A 49 4.65 8.22 -4.37
C VAL A 49 3.75 7.48 -5.36
N GLU A 50 3.55 6.19 -5.12
CA GLU A 50 2.63 5.30 -5.86
C GLU A 50 1.17 5.72 -5.57
N LEU A 51 0.74 6.76 -6.27
CA LEU A 51 -0.62 7.28 -6.31
C LEU A 51 -0.93 7.81 -7.72
N PRO A 52 -2.20 7.69 -8.19
CA PRO A 52 -2.65 8.30 -9.44
C PRO A 52 -2.34 9.80 -9.54
N ALA A 53 -1.89 10.23 -10.72
CA ALA A 53 -1.55 11.63 -11.01
C ALA A 53 -2.65 12.63 -10.63
N ASP A 54 -3.92 12.25 -10.78
CA ASP A 54 -5.11 13.04 -10.42
C ASP A 54 -5.17 13.44 -8.93
N PHE A 55 -4.48 12.72 -8.04
CA PHE A 55 -4.45 13.03 -6.61
C PHE A 55 -3.42 14.10 -6.22
N ARG A 56 -2.53 14.54 -7.12
CA ARG A 56 -1.52 15.57 -6.81
C ARG A 56 -2.12 16.84 -6.16
N PRO A 57 -3.26 17.40 -6.58
CA PRO A 57 -3.88 18.56 -5.93
C PRO A 57 -4.42 18.28 -4.52
N TRP A 58 -4.70 17.01 -4.18
CA TRP A 58 -5.27 16.61 -2.89
C TRP A 58 -4.20 16.31 -1.82
N LEU A 59 -2.92 16.23 -2.22
CA LEU A 59 -1.82 15.93 -1.30
C LEU A 59 -1.66 16.99 -0.21
N GLU A 60 -1.95 18.26 -0.48
CA GLU A 60 -1.85 19.32 0.55
C GLU A 60 -2.84 19.08 1.69
N HIS A 61 -4.06 18.62 1.38
CA HIS A 61 -5.08 18.27 2.36
C HIS A 61 -4.78 16.94 3.06
N LEU A 62 -4.24 15.96 2.34
CA LEU A 62 -3.83 14.67 2.93
C LEU A 62 -2.66 14.83 3.91
N ALA A 63 -1.78 15.79 3.65
CA ALA A 63 -0.64 16.11 4.50
C ALA A 63 -0.99 17.02 5.70
N ASP A 64 -2.20 17.59 5.76
CA ASP A 64 -2.56 18.57 6.78
C ASP A 64 -2.60 17.94 8.19
N PRO A 65 -2.02 18.59 9.23
CA PRO A 65 -2.10 18.13 10.62
C PRO A 65 -3.53 18.03 11.17
N GLU A 66 -4.50 18.76 10.63
CA GLU A 66 -5.93 18.63 10.99
C GLU A 66 -6.60 17.42 10.29
N THR A 67 -5.98 16.85 9.25
CA THR A 67 -6.42 15.60 8.59
C THR A 67 -5.97 14.39 9.41
N VAL A 68 -6.80 14.01 10.38
CA VAL A 68 -6.60 12.83 11.24
C VAL A 68 -6.96 11.55 10.47
N ALA A 69 -6.08 10.54 10.53
CA ALA A 69 -6.30 9.25 9.90
C ALA A 69 -7.14 8.31 10.82
N PRO A 70 -7.86 7.30 10.29
CA PRO A 70 -7.90 6.87 8.90
C PRO A 70 -8.70 7.82 8.01
N VAL A 71 -8.19 8.05 6.79
CA VAL A 71 -8.79 8.89 5.75
C VAL A 71 -8.60 8.20 4.39
N ALA A 72 -9.44 8.47 3.41
CA ALA A 72 -9.28 7.92 2.07
C ALA A 72 -9.42 9.02 1.01
N LEU A 73 -8.61 8.92 -0.05
CA LEU A 73 -8.90 9.63 -1.31
C LEU A 73 -9.81 8.74 -2.16
N ALA A 74 -10.81 9.36 -2.81
CA ALA A 74 -11.75 8.69 -3.69
C ALA A 74 -11.60 9.26 -5.11
N GLY A 75 -11.35 8.39 -6.08
CA GLY A 75 -11.22 8.72 -7.49
C GLY A 75 -12.39 8.18 -8.30
N ALA A 76 -12.95 8.98 -9.21
CA ALA A 76 -13.97 8.54 -10.16
C ALA A 76 -13.34 8.36 -11.55
N GLY A 77 -13.29 7.13 -12.05
CA GLY A 77 -12.87 6.80 -13.40
C GLY A 77 -14.00 6.95 -14.43
N GLU A 78 -13.66 6.78 -15.71
CA GLU A 78 -14.64 6.80 -16.79
C GLU A 78 -15.72 5.71 -16.59
N GLY A 79 -16.97 6.02 -16.94
CA GLY A 79 -18.12 5.15 -16.69
C GLY A 79 -18.59 5.11 -15.22
N GLY A 80 -18.06 5.96 -14.34
CA GLY A 80 -18.55 6.12 -12.97
C GLY A 80 -18.04 5.05 -11.98
N ARG A 81 -16.99 4.31 -12.33
CA ARG A 81 -16.28 3.43 -11.38
C ARG A 81 -15.59 4.29 -10.31
N LEU A 82 -15.76 3.92 -9.05
CA LEU A 82 -15.07 4.55 -7.92
C LEU A 82 -13.91 3.66 -7.46
N SER A 83 -12.75 4.27 -7.23
CA SER A 83 -11.59 3.66 -6.60
C SER A 83 -11.29 4.41 -5.30
N PHE A 84 -11.01 3.67 -4.22
CA PHE A 84 -10.68 4.22 -2.91
C PHE A 84 -9.23 3.90 -2.56
N TYR A 85 -8.53 4.90 -2.03
CA TYR A 85 -7.13 4.82 -1.63
C TYR A 85 -7.09 5.16 -0.13
N PRO A 86 -7.19 4.16 0.76
CA PRO A 86 -7.18 4.37 2.20
C PRO A 86 -5.78 4.70 2.71
N PHE A 87 -5.73 5.54 3.74
CA PHE A 87 -4.51 5.93 4.44
C PHE A 87 -4.74 5.85 5.95
N ALA A 88 -3.76 5.29 6.65
CA ALA A 88 -3.67 5.29 8.11
C ALA A 88 -2.31 5.85 8.54
N ASP A 89 -2.12 6.15 9.83
CA ASP A 89 -0.81 6.59 10.33
C ASP A 89 0.30 5.53 10.14
N PHE A 90 -0.08 4.28 9.85
CA PHE A 90 0.81 3.18 9.46
C PHE A 90 0.95 2.96 7.94
N SER A 91 0.44 3.87 7.10
CA SER A 91 0.70 3.88 5.64
C SER A 91 2.06 4.55 5.36
N PRO A 92 3.04 3.84 4.77
CA PRO A 92 4.33 4.43 4.37
C PRO A 92 4.18 5.66 3.45
N GLU A 93 3.15 5.66 2.61
CA GLU A 93 2.82 6.72 1.66
C GLU A 93 2.36 7.99 2.40
N LEU A 94 1.48 7.85 3.41
CA LEU A 94 1.05 8.99 4.24
C LEU A 94 2.21 9.55 5.08
N ALA A 95 3.06 8.66 5.60
CA ALA A 95 4.27 9.06 6.33
C ALA A 95 5.22 9.88 5.45
N ALA A 96 5.44 9.46 4.20
CA ALA A 96 6.24 10.19 3.21
C ALA A 96 5.64 11.55 2.84
N VAL A 97 4.33 11.61 2.59
CA VAL A 97 3.58 12.83 2.25
C VAL A 97 3.65 13.87 3.39
N ARG A 98 3.43 13.45 4.65
CA ARG A 98 3.56 14.34 5.82
C ARG A 98 5.00 14.77 6.09
N TRP A 99 5.97 13.84 5.97
CA TRP A 99 7.40 14.16 6.07
C TRP A 99 7.83 15.24 5.08
N ALA A 100 7.35 15.15 3.82
CA ALA A 100 7.69 16.07 2.75
C ALA A 100 7.13 17.47 3.01
N ARG A 101 5.86 17.56 3.44
CA ARG A 101 5.23 18.81 3.89
C ARG A 101 6.07 19.52 4.95
N ASP A 102 6.48 18.79 6.00
CA ASP A 102 7.19 19.37 7.14
C ASP A 102 8.62 19.86 6.80
N ARG A 103 9.17 19.42 5.66
CA ARG A 103 10.51 19.80 5.15
C ARG A 103 10.46 20.69 3.91
N GLY A 104 9.30 20.89 3.31
CA GLY A 104 9.15 21.61 2.03
C GLY A 104 9.68 20.87 0.81
N ALA A 105 9.78 19.53 0.87
CA ALA A 105 10.14 18.70 -0.28
C ALA A 105 8.95 18.57 -1.26
N GLU A 106 9.22 18.46 -2.56
CA GLU A 106 8.15 18.23 -3.55
C GLU A 106 7.63 16.80 -3.47
N VAL A 107 6.31 16.60 -3.60
CA VAL A 107 5.71 15.27 -3.76
C VAL A 107 5.12 15.12 -5.17
N VAL A 108 5.45 14.01 -5.82
CA VAL A 108 5.00 13.65 -7.16
C VAL A 108 4.23 12.34 -7.11
N CYS A 109 2.95 12.36 -7.47
CA CYS A 109 2.18 11.17 -7.79
C CYS A 109 2.74 10.53 -9.08
N CYS A 110 3.28 9.32 -9.00
CA CYS A 110 4.00 8.69 -10.11
C CYS A 110 3.23 7.60 -10.88
N ASP A 111 1.96 7.34 -10.53
CA ASP A 111 1.14 6.36 -11.26
C ASP A 111 0.41 6.97 -12.46
N LEU A 112 -0.14 6.06 -13.27
CA LEU A 112 -1.06 6.40 -14.35
C LEU A 112 -2.28 7.20 -13.83
N PRO A 113 -2.79 8.17 -14.60
CA PRO A 113 -4.05 8.85 -14.28
C PRO A 113 -5.21 7.86 -14.12
N LEU A 114 -6.22 8.21 -13.31
CA LEU A 114 -7.44 7.40 -13.09
C LEU A 114 -8.24 7.13 -14.39
N SER A 115 -8.01 7.94 -15.42
CA SER A 115 -8.61 7.82 -16.75
C SER A 115 -7.78 6.96 -17.73
N ASP A 116 -6.61 6.44 -17.31
CA ASP A 116 -5.73 5.70 -18.20
C ASP A 116 -6.31 4.33 -18.59
N PRO A 117 -6.33 3.96 -19.89
CA PRO A 117 -6.79 2.65 -20.34
C PRO A 117 -6.05 1.46 -19.71
N GLY A 118 -4.82 1.63 -19.20
CA GLY A 118 -4.05 0.61 -18.48
C GLY A 118 -4.80 0.00 -17.30
N TRP A 119 -5.66 0.75 -16.62
CA TRP A 119 -6.53 0.23 -15.56
C TRP A 119 -7.58 -0.76 -16.08
N SER A 120 -7.97 -0.65 -17.35
CA SER A 120 -8.93 -1.55 -18.02
C SER A 120 -8.29 -2.74 -18.75
N LEU A 121 -6.98 -2.67 -19.01
CA LEU A 121 -6.21 -3.77 -19.62
C LEU A 121 -5.90 -4.90 -18.63
N SER A 122 -6.02 -4.62 -17.32
CA SER A 122 -6.21 -5.67 -16.32
C SER A 122 -7.63 -6.23 -16.51
N GLY A 123 -7.72 -7.46 -17.03
CA GLY A 123 -9.00 -8.11 -17.36
C GLY A 123 -9.95 -8.29 -16.17
N PRO A 124 -11.21 -8.72 -16.41
CA PRO A 124 -12.30 -8.67 -15.41
C PRO A 124 -12.09 -9.52 -14.15
N ASP A 125 -11.07 -10.38 -14.08
CA ASP A 125 -10.68 -11.15 -12.89
C ASP A 125 -9.55 -10.45 -12.10
N ARG A 126 -9.87 -9.30 -11.52
CA ARG A 126 -9.19 -8.77 -10.32
C ARG A 126 -10.21 -8.48 -9.22
N ASP A 127 -10.92 -9.53 -8.83
CA ASP A 127 -11.54 -9.59 -7.51
C ASP A 127 -10.42 -9.88 -6.50
N GLY A 128 -9.84 -8.82 -5.92
CA GLY A 128 -8.62 -8.87 -5.13
C GLY A 128 -7.78 -7.60 -5.24
N GLY A 129 -8.03 -6.57 -4.43
CA GLY A 129 -9.12 -6.49 -3.47
C GLY A 129 -9.27 -5.11 -2.86
N VAL A 130 -10.50 -4.82 -2.43
CA VAL A 130 -10.74 -3.93 -1.28
C VAL A 130 -10.86 -4.88 -0.09
N ASP A 131 -9.80 -5.03 0.71
CA ASP A 131 -9.87 -5.75 2.00
C ASP A 131 -9.80 -4.75 3.16
N ASP A 132 -10.80 -3.87 3.20
CA ASP A 132 -11.20 -3.11 4.37
C ASP A 132 -12.70 -3.36 4.57
N GLY A 133 -13.02 -4.49 5.20
CA GLY A 133 -14.39 -4.91 5.41
C GLY A 133 -15.13 -4.00 6.39
N PHE A 134 -16.13 -3.25 5.89
CA PHE A 134 -17.22 -2.74 6.72
C PHE A 134 -18.58 -3.03 6.06
N ASP A 135 -19.11 -4.23 6.32
CA ASP A 135 -20.50 -4.55 6.01
C ASP A 135 -21.43 -3.85 7.01
N GLY A 136 -22.01 -2.73 6.57
CA GLY A 136 -23.08 -2.02 7.28
C GLY A 136 -24.45 -2.68 7.11
N GLY A 137 -24.55 -3.99 7.30
CA GLY A 137 -25.78 -4.78 7.18
C GLY A 137 -26.59 -4.81 8.48
N ALA A 138 -27.90 -4.52 8.40
CA ALA A 138 -28.77 -4.35 9.57
C ALA A 138 -29.11 -5.66 10.30
N ASP A 139 -29.27 -5.56 11.62
CA ASP A 139 -29.55 -6.65 12.56
C ASP A 139 -30.91 -7.34 12.29
N GLY A 140 -30.95 -8.69 12.37
CA GLY A 140 -32.03 -9.49 11.78
C GLY A 140 -32.28 -10.90 12.35
N ASP A 141 -31.88 -11.13 13.61
CA ASP A 141 -32.31 -12.21 14.53
C ASP A 141 -32.16 -13.72 14.15
N ARG A 142 -31.59 -14.48 15.11
CA ARG A 142 -31.68 -15.94 15.39
C ARG A 142 -30.89 -17.03 14.62
N ALA A 143 -29.84 -17.48 15.33
CA ALA A 143 -29.61 -18.87 15.80
C ALA A 143 -29.04 -19.97 14.85
N ALA A 144 -28.17 -20.82 15.43
CA ALA A 144 -27.26 -21.77 14.75
C ALA A 144 -27.06 -23.07 15.59
N PRO A 145 -26.13 -23.99 15.25
CA PRO A 145 -25.69 -24.53 13.95
C PRO A 145 -26.24 -25.98 13.82
N PRO A 146 -25.54 -27.14 14.00
CA PRO A 146 -24.20 -27.67 13.64
C PRO A 146 -24.22 -28.65 12.43
N ALA A 147 -23.14 -29.27 11.92
CA ALA A 147 -21.72 -28.93 11.72
C ALA A 147 -21.10 -29.99 10.76
N GLY A 148 -20.03 -29.65 10.04
CA GLY A 148 -19.25 -30.57 9.20
C GLY A 148 -17.86 -29.99 8.89
N GLU A 149 -16.80 -30.80 9.05
CA GLU A 149 -15.42 -30.30 9.24
C GLU A 149 -14.66 -30.02 7.93
N THR A 150 -13.79 -29.02 7.97
CA THR A 150 -12.74 -28.75 6.97
C THR A 150 -11.43 -28.38 7.70
N PRO A 151 -10.22 -28.77 7.23
CA PRO A 151 -9.01 -28.77 8.06
C PRO A 151 -8.57 -27.40 8.62
N GLY A 152 -8.01 -27.45 9.84
CA GLY A 152 -7.92 -26.29 10.73
C GLY A 152 -6.84 -25.24 10.44
N ARG A 153 -7.12 -24.04 10.96
CA ARG A 153 -6.38 -22.75 10.91
C ARG A 153 -4.92 -22.77 11.43
N GLY A 154 -4.36 -23.92 11.79
CA GLY A 154 -3.03 -24.04 12.40
C GLY A 154 -1.86 -24.04 11.42
N ALA A 155 -2.07 -24.51 10.17
CA ALA A 155 -0.99 -24.69 9.20
C ALA A 155 -0.37 -23.34 8.72
N PHE A 156 -1.18 -22.29 8.59
CA PHE A 156 -0.73 -20.99 8.10
C PHE A 156 0.08 -20.22 9.15
N ALA A 157 -0.36 -20.25 10.42
CA ALA A 157 0.35 -19.59 11.52
C ALA A 157 1.74 -20.23 11.79
N ALA A 158 1.86 -21.55 11.62
CA ALA A 158 3.15 -22.25 11.76
C ALA A 158 4.17 -21.84 10.69
N ALA A 159 3.72 -21.52 9.47
CA ALA A 159 4.60 -21.09 8.38
C ALA A 159 5.21 -19.70 8.59
N LEU A 160 4.48 -18.77 9.23
CA LEU A 160 5.03 -17.43 9.53
C LEU A 160 6.14 -17.47 10.58
N THR A 161 6.02 -18.30 11.62
CA THR A 161 7.03 -18.37 12.70
C THR A 161 8.39 -18.84 12.19
N ALA A 162 8.42 -19.70 11.17
CA ALA A 162 9.67 -20.21 10.58
C ALA A 162 10.44 -19.17 9.74
N ALA A 163 9.79 -18.14 9.23
CA ALA A 163 10.41 -17.12 8.37
C ALA A 163 11.02 -15.94 9.14
N GLY A 164 10.77 -15.83 10.46
CA GLY A 164 11.11 -14.64 11.26
C GLY A 164 12.42 -14.69 12.05
N THR A 165 13.01 -15.88 12.27
CA THR A 165 14.23 -16.02 13.08
C THR A 165 15.22 -16.98 12.42
N GLY A 166 16.29 -16.43 11.85
CA GLY A 166 17.36 -17.26 11.28
C GLY A 166 18.08 -18.08 12.35
N ARG A 167 17.82 -19.39 12.37
CA ARG A 167 18.72 -20.45 12.85
C ARG A 167 18.43 -21.72 12.05
N ASP A 168 19.50 -22.37 11.59
CA ASP A 168 19.42 -23.66 10.90
C ASP A 168 19.05 -24.78 11.89
N GLY A 169 18.28 -25.77 11.41
CA GLY A 169 17.79 -26.88 12.23
C GLY A 169 18.69 -28.12 12.19
N GLU A 170 18.79 -28.79 13.33
CA GLU A 170 18.99 -30.25 13.41
C GLU A 170 17.63 -30.97 13.31
#